data_AF-A0A9E1WCQ6-F1
#
_entry.id   AF-A0A9E1WCQ6-F1
#
_cell.length_a   1.000
_cell.length_b   1.000
_cell.length_c   1.000
_cell.angle_alpha   90.00
_cell.angle_beta   90.00
_cell.angle_gamma   90.00
#
_symmetry.space_group_name_H-M   'P 1'
#
loop_
_entity.id
_entity.type
_entity.pdbx_description
1 polymer ?
#
loop_
_entity_poly.entity_id
_entity_poly.type
_entity_poly.pdbx_seq_one_letter_code
_entity_poly.pdbx_strand_id
1 'polypeptide(L)'
;ILGPMINPAQPGYQLLGVYSKKLVSKLSNSLHQSGTKGGFVIHGCVEGHSTINGVDELTSCGQNIAQGFGRNLSKVETNFSPEQFGFTQSPIEDLSGGDLNQNLDLMNQILSGTAPSGLTNSILMNTALAFLTTGRTQDLHEGVDLGKQLLQDGIVKKWLSQTTTFFA
;
A
#
# COMPACT_ATOMS: atom_id res chain seq x y z
N ILE A 1 6.42 3.36 -15.91
CA ILE A 1 6.54 4.65 -15.18
C ILE A 1 5.43 5.64 -15.56
N LEU A 2 5.12 5.87 -16.84
CA LEU A 2 4.14 6.91 -17.24
C LEU A 2 2.68 6.58 -16.93
N GLY A 3 2.24 5.32 -17.04
CA GLY A 3 0.83 4.94 -16.88
C GLY A 3 0.15 5.51 -15.64
N PRO A 4 0.71 5.32 -14.42
CA PRO A 4 0.14 5.88 -13.21
C PRO A 4 0.11 7.42 -13.13
N MET A 5 0.91 8.11 -13.96
CA MET A 5 1.02 9.58 -13.96
C MET A 5 -0.07 10.25 -14.82
N ILE A 6 -0.76 9.49 -15.66
CA ILE A 6 -1.73 10.00 -16.66
C ILE A 6 -3.15 9.50 -16.41
N ASN A 7 -3.52 9.31 -15.13
CA ASN A 7 -4.84 8.82 -14.76
C ASN A 7 -5.94 9.79 -15.25
N PRO A 8 -6.84 9.38 -16.17
CA PRO A 8 -7.86 10.26 -16.74
C PRO A 8 -8.89 10.72 -15.71
N ALA A 9 -9.05 10.00 -14.60
CA ALA A 9 -9.93 10.40 -13.49
C ALA A 9 -9.36 11.55 -12.64
N GLN A 10 -8.09 11.93 -12.84
CA GLN A 10 -7.41 13.03 -12.14
C GLN A 10 -7.60 12.97 -10.61
N PRO A 11 -7.18 11.87 -9.96
CA PRO A 11 -7.39 11.72 -8.53
C PRO A 11 -6.68 12.83 -7.76
N GLY A 12 -7.35 13.40 -6.77
CA GLY A 12 -6.76 14.43 -5.93
C GLY A 12 -5.57 13.92 -5.11
N TYR A 13 -5.57 12.63 -4.77
CA TYR A 13 -4.53 11.98 -3.98
C TYR A 13 -4.02 10.71 -4.65
N GLN A 14 -2.74 10.40 -4.49
CA GLN A 14 -2.13 9.22 -5.11
C GLN A 14 -1.08 8.55 -4.21
N LEU A 15 -1.18 7.23 -4.07
CA LEU A 15 -0.09 6.38 -3.60
C LEU A 15 0.50 5.66 -4.81
N LEU A 16 1.77 5.92 -5.13
CA LEU A 16 2.43 5.40 -6.34
C LEU A 16 3.60 4.49 -5.99
N GLY A 17 3.43 3.20 -6.32
CA GLY A 17 4.49 2.21 -6.33
C GLY A 17 5.56 2.41 -7.39
N VAL A 18 6.84 2.20 -7.03
CA VAL A 18 7.93 2.08 -8.01
C VAL A 18 8.83 0.88 -7.74
N TYR A 19 9.27 0.23 -8.82
CA TYR A 19 10.17 -0.94 -8.75
C TYR A 19 11.59 -0.62 -8.26
N SER A 20 11.97 0.67 -8.16
CA SER A 20 13.32 1.07 -7.78
C SER A 20 13.31 2.27 -6.85
N LYS A 21 14.01 2.16 -5.72
CA LYS A 21 14.26 3.28 -4.79
C LYS A 21 14.78 4.56 -5.45
N LYS A 22 15.53 4.45 -6.56
CA LYS A 22 16.07 5.61 -7.30
C LYS A 22 14.98 6.45 -7.98
N LEU A 23 13.79 5.88 -8.19
CA LEU A 23 12.66 6.55 -8.83
C LEU A 23 11.77 7.30 -7.84
N VAL A 24 11.80 6.96 -6.56
CA VAL A 24 10.93 7.54 -5.53
C VAL A 24 10.97 9.07 -5.57
N SER A 25 12.17 9.64 -5.46
CA SER A 25 12.32 11.09 -5.45
C SER A 25 12.01 11.74 -6.79
N LYS A 26 12.43 11.12 -7.89
CA LYS A 26 12.21 11.65 -9.24
C LYS A 26 10.71 11.77 -9.55
N LEU A 27 9.94 10.73 -9.25
CA LEU A 27 8.50 10.74 -9.52
C LEU A 27 7.72 11.58 -8.52
N SER A 28 8.13 11.61 -7.26
CA SER A 28 7.51 12.49 -6.26
C SER A 28 7.61 13.96 -6.68
N ASN A 29 8.78 14.39 -7.17
CA ASN A 29 8.97 15.75 -7.66
C ASN A 29 8.14 16.02 -8.93
N SER A 30 8.03 15.04 -9.83
CA SER A 30 7.19 15.16 -11.03
C SER A 30 5.69 15.27 -10.70
N LEU A 31 5.19 14.45 -9.76
CA LEU A 31 3.79 14.49 -9.29
C LEU A 31 3.47 15.79 -8.55
N HIS A 32 4.45 16.34 -7.81
CA HIS A 32 4.28 17.64 -7.18
C HIS A 32 4.06 18.75 -8.22
N GLN A 33 4.78 18.70 -9.34
CA GLN A 33 4.66 19.67 -10.42
C GLN A 33 3.41 19.49 -11.27
N SER A 34 2.83 18.28 -11.33
CA SER A 34 1.63 18.01 -12.15
C SER A 34 0.33 18.59 -11.58
N GLY A 35 0.35 19.12 -10.36
CA GLY A 35 -0.83 19.72 -9.72
C GLY A 35 -1.72 18.76 -8.92
N THR A 36 -1.27 17.52 -8.69
CA THR A 36 -1.93 16.57 -7.79
C THR A 36 -1.95 17.15 -6.36
N LYS A 37 -3.07 17.05 -5.63
CA LYS A 37 -3.20 17.71 -4.30
C LYS A 37 -2.21 17.17 -3.29
N GLY A 38 -1.92 15.87 -3.34
CA GLY A 38 -0.82 15.28 -2.59
C GLY A 38 -0.76 13.76 -2.71
N GLY A 39 0.24 13.16 -2.10
CA GLY A 39 0.44 11.72 -2.21
C GLY A 39 1.81 11.27 -1.74
N PHE A 40 2.10 10.00 -1.99
CA PHE A 40 3.41 9.40 -1.75
C PHE A 40 3.85 8.59 -2.96
N VAL A 41 5.14 8.64 -3.26
CA VAL A 41 5.80 7.62 -4.08
C VAL A 41 6.53 6.67 -3.15
N ILE A 42 6.35 5.36 -3.34
CA ILE A 42 6.80 4.33 -2.41
C ILE A 42 7.58 3.21 -3.10
N HIS A 43 8.50 2.59 -2.36
CA HIS A 43 9.25 1.42 -2.74
C HIS A 43 9.54 0.57 -1.50
N GLY A 44 9.07 -0.66 -1.47
CA GLY A 44 9.38 -1.60 -0.40
C GLY A 44 10.69 -2.32 -0.67
N CYS A 45 11.59 -2.34 0.31
CA CYS A 45 12.78 -3.20 0.26
C CYS A 45 12.43 -4.55 0.88
N VAL A 46 12.98 -5.61 0.31
CA VAL A 46 12.84 -6.96 0.84
C VAL A 46 14.16 -7.35 1.49
N GLU A 47 14.12 -7.73 2.76
CA GLU A 47 15.29 -8.12 3.52
C GLU A 47 15.38 -9.65 3.67
N GLY A 48 16.59 -10.19 3.62
CA GLY A 48 16.83 -11.62 3.86
C GLY A 48 16.51 -12.56 2.69
N HIS A 49 16.05 -12.06 1.54
CA HIS A 49 15.81 -12.90 0.35
C HIS A 49 16.97 -12.82 -0.67
N SER A 50 17.31 -13.93 -1.30
CA SER A 50 18.51 -14.05 -2.15
C SER A 50 18.38 -13.39 -3.52
N THR A 51 17.16 -13.27 -4.04
CA THR A 51 16.90 -12.77 -5.41
C THR A 51 15.94 -11.60 -5.48
N ILE A 52 15.13 -11.39 -4.43
CA ILE A 52 14.08 -10.37 -4.39
C ILE A 52 14.57 -9.30 -3.43
N ASN A 53 14.83 -8.11 -3.96
CA ASN A 53 15.41 -7.02 -3.20
C ASN A 53 14.42 -5.87 -2.96
N GLY A 54 13.25 -5.91 -3.59
CA GLY A 54 12.22 -4.89 -3.42
C GLY A 54 10.99 -5.10 -4.29
N VAL A 55 9.93 -4.37 -3.94
CA VAL A 55 8.61 -4.39 -4.56
C VAL A 55 8.09 -2.96 -4.74
N ASP A 56 7.07 -2.78 -5.58
CA ASP A 56 6.44 -1.49 -5.87
C ASP A 56 5.26 -1.18 -4.93
N GLU A 57 5.34 -1.61 -3.67
CA GLU A 57 4.35 -1.37 -2.62
C GLU A 57 5.05 -1.20 -1.27
N LEU A 58 4.32 -0.78 -0.23
CA LEU A 58 4.80 -0.96 1.13
C LEU A 58 4.70 -2.44 1.47
N THR A 59 5.73 -2.98 2.11
CA THR A 59 5.79 -4.39 2.51
C THR A 59 6.20 -4.50 3.96
N SER A 60 5.66 -5.50 4.64
CA SER A 60 6.14 -5.91 5.97
C SER A 60 7.44 -6.71 5.91
N CYS A 61 8.04 -6.89 4.73
CA CYS A 61 9.22 -7.75 4.53
C CYS A 61 10.58 -7.04 4.69
N GLY A 62 10.57 -5.77 5.11
CA GLY A 62 11.78 -4.98 5.33
C GLY A 62 11.50 -3.48 5.41
N GLN A 63 12.55 -2.68 5.31
CA GLN A 63 12.42 -1.22 5.25
C GLN A 63 11.75 -0.75 3.96
N ASN A 64 10.89 0.25 4.08
CA ASN A 64 10.24 0.89 2.94
C ASN A 64 10.73 2.32 2.78
N ILE A 65 10.85 2.77 1.54
CA ILE A 65 11.25 4.13 1.19
C ILE A 65 10.03 4.83 0.60
N ALA A 66 9.72 6.00 1.11
CA ALA A 66 8.62 6.83 0.66
C ALA A 66 9.07 8.27 0.48
N GLN A 67 8.45 8.99 -0.44
CA GLN A 67 8.54 10.44 -0.48
C GLN A 67 7.16 11.04 -0.71
N GLY A 68 6.74 11.87 0.24
CA GLY A 68 5.50 12.62 0.16
C GLY A 68 5.61 13.84 -0.73
N PHE A 69 4.50 14.22 -1.37
CA PHE A 69 4.37 15.44 -2.15
C PHE A 69 2.99 16.09 -1.91
N GLY A 70 2.91 17.41 -2.12
CA GLY A 70 1.68 18.18 -1.90
C GLY A 70 1.23 18.24 -0.42
N ARG A 71 0.26 19.09 -0.09
CA ARG A 71 -0.39 19.25 1.25
C ARG A 71 0.54 19.11 2.48
N ASN A 72 1.77 19.61 2.42
CA ASN A 72 2.81 19.44 3.45
C ASN A 72 3.25 17.98 3.75
N LEU A 73 2.85 17.00 2.94
CA LEU A 73 3.27 15.60 3.05
C LEU A 73 4.76 15.41 2.76
N SER A 74 5.41 16.38 2.11
CA SER A 74 6.87 16.38 1.90
C SER A 74 7.69 16.46 3.20
N LYS A 75 7.04 16.78 4.33
CA LYS A 75 7.66 16.80 5.67
C LYS A 75 7.47 15.50 6.45
N VAL A 76 6.68 14.57 5.93
CA VAL A 76 6.46 13.26 6.56
C VAL A 76 7.72 12.42 6.40
N GLU A 77 7.94 11.51 7.35
CA GLU A 77 9.04 10.55 7.33
C GLU A 77 9.13 9.80 6.00
N THR A 78 10.35 9.57 5.54
CA THR A 78 10.65 8.99 4.22
C THR A 78 11.07 7.53 4.28
N ASN A 79 11.23 6.97 5.49
CA ASN A 79 11.50 5.56 5.69
C ASN A 79 10.46 4.99 6.64
N PHE A 80 10.02 3.78 6.34
CA PHE A 80 8.92 3.12 7.04
C PHE A 80 9.30 1.65 7.29
N SER A 81 9.45 1.29 8.55
CA SER A 81 9.61 -0.09 9.00
C SER A 81 8.24 -0.71 9.35
N PRO A 82 8.12 -2.04 9.34
CA PRO A 82 6.90 -2.72 9.79
C PRO A 82 6.50 -2.34 11.22
N GLU A 83 7.48 -2.09 12.10
CA GLU A 83 7.27 -1.75 13.51
C GLU A 83 6.57 -0.41 13.70
N GLN A 84 6.79 0.56 12.79
CA GLN A 84 6.09 1.84 12.80
C GLN A 84 4.59 1.70 12.53
N PHE A 85 4.15 0.55 12.02
CA PHE A 85 2.73 0.20 11.83
C PHE A 85 2.23 -0.76 12.92
N GLY A 86 3.08 -1.13 13.88
CA GLY A 86 2.78 -2.12 14.92
C GLY A 86 2.90 -3.57 14.46
N PHE A 87 3.67 -3.83 13.39
CA PHE A 87 3.93 -5.18 12.88
C PHE A 87 5.38 -5.61 13.12
N THR A 88 5.63 -6.90 12.99
CA THR A 88 6.98 -7.45 12.92
C THR A 88 7.34 -7.75 11.47
N GLN A 89 8.62 -7.67 11.13
CA GLN A 89 9.11 -8.09 9.83
C GLN A 89 8.64 -9.52 9.48
N SER A 90 8.15 -9.70 8.25
CA SER A 90 7.62 -10.96 7.74
C SER A 90 8.49 -11.51 6.59
N PRO A 91 8.45 -12.83 6.33
CA PRO A 91 9.10 -13.41 5.15
C PRO A 91 8.40 -12.96 3.86
N ILE A 92 9.14 -12.78 2.77
CA ILE A 92 8.56 -12.40 1.47
C ILE A 92 7.66 -13.50 0.90
N GLU A 93 7.88 -14.73 1.34
CA GLU A 93 7.08 -15.90 1.02
C GLU A 93 5.61 -15.71 1.41
N ASP A 94 5.32 -14.97 2.49
CA ASP A 94 3.95 -14.65 2.91
C ASP A 94 3.19 -13.85 1.84
N LEU A 95 3.88 -13.08 1.00
CA LEU A 95 3.28 -12.23 -0.04
C LEU A 95 3.15 -12.98 -1.38
N SER A 96 3.55 -14.25 -1.44
CA SER A 96 3.55 -15.00 -2.70
C SER A 96 2.14 -15.20 -3.23
N GLY A 97 1.85 -14.58 -4.37
CA GLY A 97 0.70 -14.91 -5.19
C GLY A 97 0.93 -16.16 -6.03
N GLY A 98 -0.11 -16.55 -6.76
CA GLY A 98 -0.09 -17.69 -7.68
C GLY A 98 -0.90 -17.43 -8.94
N ASP A 99 -1.53 -18.48 -9.45
CA ASP A 99 -2.51 -18.39 -10.52
C ASP A 99 -3.80 -17.67 -10.07
N LEU A 100 -4.74 -17.52 -11.00
CA LEU A 100 -6.02 -16.85 -10.72
C LEU A 100 -6.78 -17.48 -9.55
N ASN A 101 -6.88 -18.82 -9.51
CA ASN A 101 -7.65 -19.51 -8.47
C ASN A 101 -6.97 -19.36 -7.12
N GLN A 102 -5.64 -19.46 -7.08
CA GLN A 102 -4.84 -19.25 -5.87
C GLN A 102 -4.99 -17.82 -5.34
N ASN A 103 -4.95 -16.80 -6.21
CA ASN A 103 -5.10 -15.41 -5.79
C ASN A 103 -6.54 -15.09 -5.32
N LEU A 104 -7.56 -15.70 -5.92
CA LEU A 104 -8.94 -15.60 -5.43
C LEU A 104 -9.10 -16.26 -4.06
N ASP A 105 -8.44 -17.40 -3.83
CA ASP A 105 -8.43 -18.04 -2.52
C ASP A 105 -7.72 -17.17 -1.47
N LEU A 106 -6.54 -16.62 -1.78
CA LEU A 106 -5.84 -15.66 -0.90
C LEU A 106 -6.71 -14.45 -0.56
N MET A 107 -7.44 -13.91 -1.54
CA MET A 107 -8.39 -12.82 -1.32
C MET A 107 -9.51 -13.23 -0.35
N ASN A 108 -10.06 -14.43 -0.48
CA ASN A 108 -11.05 -14.95 0.48
C ASN A 108 -10.45 -15.14 1.87
N GLN A 109 -9.22 -15.65 1.96
CA GLN A 109 -8.51 -15.81 3.23
C GLN A 109 -8.25 -14.47 3.92
N ILE A 110 -7.93 -13.41 3.17
CA ILE A 110 -7.79 -12.05 3.73
C ILE A 110 -9.13 -11.61 4.34
N LEU A 111 -10.24 -11.82 3.62
CA LEU A 111 -11.57 -11.44 4.08
C LEU A 111 -12.08 -12.29 5.27
N SER A 112 -11.60 -13.51 5.43
CA SER A 112 -11.90 -14.37 6.60
C SER A 112 -10.88 -14.23 7.74
N GLY A 113 -9.82 -13.44 7.56
CA GLY A 113 -8.77 -13.26 8.56
C GLY A 113 -7.85 -14.46 8.74
N THR A 114 -7.72 -15.33 7.73
CA THR A 114 -6.91 -16.56 7.76
C THR A 114 -5.73 -16.55 6.80
N ALA A 115 -5.50 -15.43 6.09
CA ALA A 115 -4.36 -15.28 5.20
C ALA A 115 -3.03 -15.21 5.96
N PRO A 116 -1.89 -15.45 5.28
CA PRO A 116 -0.57 -15.20 5.85
C PRO A 116 -0.46 -13.80 6.46
N SER A 117 0.19 -13.70 7.61
CA SER A 117 0.28 -12.44 8.36
C SER A 117 1.04 -11.37 7.58
N GLY A 118 2.12 -11.72 6.87
CA GLY A 118 2.89 -10.75 6.08
C GLY A 118 2.07 -10.13 4.94
N LEU A 119 1.23 -10.92 4.28
CA LEU A 119 0.31 -10.42 3.26
C LEU A 119 -0.70 -9.42 3.85
N THR A 120 -1.34 -9.82 4.96
CA THR A 120 -2.33 -8.96 5.63
C THR A 120 -1.68 -7.67 6.16
N ASN A 121 -0.50 -7.77 6.76
CA ASN A 121 0.25 -6.63 7.28
C ASN A 121 0.65 -5.67 6.16
N SER A 122 1.14 -6.18 5.02
CA SER A 122 1.50 -5.36 3.86
C SER A 122 0.28 -4.62 3.28
N ILE A 123 -0.88 -5.28 3.19
CA ILE A 123 -2.15 -4.64 2.80
C ILE A 123 -2.51 -3.50 3.77
N LEU A 124 -2.42 -3.76 5.08
CA LEU A 124 -2.73 -2.77 6.11
C LEU A 124 -1.75 -1.59 6.11
N MET A 125 -0.46 -1.81 5.83
CA MET A 125 0.53 -0.74 5.69
C MET A 125 0.19 0.21 4.54
N ASN A 126 -0.10 -0.32 3.34
CA ASN A 126 -0.51 0.49 2.19
C ASN A 126 -1.82 1.23 2.45
N THR A 127 -2.79 0.54 3.07
CA THR A 127 -4.10 1.11 3.42
C THR A 127 -3.97 2.25 4.43
N ALA A 128 -3.15 2.07 5.48
CA ALA A 128 -2.89 3.08 6.49
C ALA A 128 -2.25 4.33 5.89
N LEU A 129 -1.25 4.17 5.01
CA LEU A 129 -0.63 5.31 4.32
C LEU A 129 -1.63 6.02 3.39
N ALA A 130 -2.52 5.28 2.72
CA ALA A 130 -3.58 5.87 1.89
C ALA A 130 -4.59 6.68 2.75
N PHE A 131 -4.96 6.20 3.93
CA PHE A 131 -5.81 6.94 4.86
C PHE A 131 -5.14 8.21 5.39
N LEU A 132 -3.87 8.12 5.78
CA LEU A 132 -3.08 9.28 6.18
C LEU A 132 -3.00 10.31 5.05
N THR A 133 -2.73 9.85 3.82
CA THR A 133 -2.61 10.71 2.63
C THR A 133 -3.88 11.53 2.39
N THR A 134 -5.05 10.91 2.58
CA THR A 134 -6.34 11.57 2.39
C THR A 134 -6.77 12.41 3.60
N GLY A 135 -6.06 12.30 4.73
CA GLY A 135 -6.42 12.92 6.01
C GLY A 135 -7.62 12.23 6.68
N ARG A 136 -7.85 10.95 6.36
CA ARG A 136 -8.90 10.13 6.99
C ARG A 136 -8.49 9.64 8.37
N THR A 137 -7.19 9.53 8.62
CA THR A 137 -6.58 9.22 9.92
C THR A 137 -5.45 10.19 10.20
N GLN A 138 -5.11 10.37 11.48
CA GLN A 138 -4.09 11.31 11.94
C GLN A 138 -2.69 10.70 11.94
N ASP A 139 -2.61 9.38 12.08
CA ASP A 139 -1.35 8.64 12.06
C ASP A 139 -1.52 7.24 11.42
N LEU A 140 -0.41 6.52 11.36
CA LEU A 140 -0.34 5.18 10.75
C LEU A 140 -1.04 4.12 11.60
N HIS A 141 -1.03 4.24 12.93
CA HIS A 141 -1.65 3.26 13.83
C HIS A 141 -3.17 3.33 13.71
N GLU A 142 -3.75 4.53 13.73
CA GLU A 142 -5.18 4.74 13.47
C GLU A 142 -5.55 4.23 12.06
N GLY A 143 -4.67 4.44 11.08
CA GLY A 143 -4.83 3.90 9.72
C GLY A 143 -4.89 2.37 9.68
N VAL A 144 -4.00 1.69 10.41
CA VAL A 144 -3.97 0.23 10.53
C VAL A 144 -5.23 -0.28 11.23
N ASP A 145 -5.62 0.34 12.34
CA ASP A 145 -6.78 -0.07 13.12
C ASP A 145 -8.08 0.07 12.31
N LEU A 146 -8.24 1.18 11.59
CA LEU A 146 -9.35 1.35 10.66
C LEU A 146 -9.33 0.30 9.54
N GLY A 147 -8.17 -0.02 8.98
CA GLY A 147 -8.03 -1.08 7.97
C GLY A 147 -8.46 -2.45 8.49
N LYS A 148 -8.03 -2.81 9.71
CA LYS A 148 -8.44 -4.06 10.38
C LYS A 148 -9.94 -4.10 10.62
N GLN A 149 -10.51 -3.01 11.13
CA GLN A 149 -11.94 -2.92 11.37
C GLN A 149 -12.75 -3.11 10.07
N LEU A 150 -12.35 -2.46 8.97
CA LEU A 150 -13.05 -2.58 7.68
C LEU A 150 -13.07 -4.02 7.13
N LEU A 151 -11.99 -4.79 7.36
CA LEU A 151 -11.93 -6.21 7.03
C LEU A 151 -12.87 -7.02 7.94
N GLN A 152 -12.79 -6.81 9.25
CA GLN A 152 -13.56 -7.56 10.26
C GLN A 152 -15.07 -7.31 10.18
N ASP A 153 -15.48 -6.06 9.95
CA ASP A 153 -16.89 -5.67 9.88
C ASP A 153 -17.57 -6.14 8.57
N GLY A 154 -16.84 -6.82 7.68
CA GLY A 154 -17.34 -7.33 6.41
C GLY A 154 -17.67 -6.23 5.39
N ILE A 155 -17.30 -4.97 5.66
CA ILE A 155 -17.53 -3.83 4.77
C ILE A 155 -16.80 -4.05 3.45
N VAL A 156 -15.53 -4.48 3.50
CA VAL A 156 -14.73 -4.78 2.30
C VAL A 156 -15.37 -5.91 1.50
N LYS A 157 -15.77 -7.00 2.16
CA LYS A 157 -16.45 -8.14 1.53
C LYS A 157 -17.75 -7.72 0.83
N LYS A 158 -18.57 -6.91 1.48
CA LYS A 158 -19.82 -6.38 0.91
C LYS A 158 -19.56 -5.50 -0.31
N TRP A 159 -18.59 -4.59 -0.23
CA TRP A 159 -18.22 -3.70 -1.33
C TRP A 159 -17.72 -4.47 -2.56
N LEU A 160 -16.91 -5.50 -2.34
CA LEU A 160 -16.44 -6.39 -3.41
C LEU A 160 -17.61 -7.12 -4.08
N SER A 161 -18.53 -7.71 -3.30
CA SER A 161 -19.72 -8.37 -3.84
C SER A 161 -20.60 -7.43 -4.69
N GLN A 162 -20.78 -6.19 -4.24
CA GLN A 162 -21.53 -5.17 -4.99
C GLN A 162 -20.82 -4.81 -6.30
N THR A 163 -19.50 -4.66 -6.26
CA THR A 163 -18.67 -4.34 -7.43
C THR A 163 -18.70 -5.48 -8.46
N THR A 164 -18.58 -6.74 -8.01
CA THR A 164 -18.72 -7.92 -8.89
C THR A 164 -20.08 -7.96 -9.54
N THR A 165 -21.16 -7.65 -8.80
CA THR A 165 -22.52 -7.62 -9.35
C THR A 165 -22.70 -6.51 -10.38
N PHE A 166 -22.06 -5.35 -10.17
CA PHE A 166 -22.17 -4.21 -11.06
C PHE A 166 -21.46 -4.41 -12.42
N PHE A 167 -20.34 -5.14 -12.42
CA PHE A 167 -19.53 -5.39 -13.62
C PHE A 167 -19.78 -6.76 -14.29
N ALA A 168 -20.69 -7.58 -13.75
CA ALA A 168 -21.12 -8.84 -14.34
C ALA A 168 -22.07 -8.59 -15.53
#